data_AF-A0A7C4RH39-F1
#
_entry.id   AF-A0A7C4RH39-F1
#
_cell.length_a   1.000
_cell.length_b   1.000
_cell.length_c   1.000
_cell.angle_alpha   90.00
_cell.angle_beta   90.00
_cell.angle_gamma   90.00
#
_symmetry.space_group_name_H-M   'P 1'
#
loop_
_entity.id
_entity.type
_entity.pdbx_description
1 polymer ?
#
loop_
_entity_poly.entity_id
_entity_poly.type
_entity_poly.pdbx_seq_one_letter_code
_entity_poly.pdbx_strand_id
1 'polypeptide(L)'
;KAVGIEYPKIHDVSDILVDVEDRFPEWFRAELEFLRESSKILVKKREISLYGGEEAFLSPEEVISKRDAEDATRRAGKTYELCRKLIDSLNVG
;
A
#
# COMPACT_ATOMS: atom_id res chain seq x y z
N LYS A 1 -8.48 17.00 -8.05
CA LYS A 1 -8.45 15.64 -7.41
C LYS A 1 -8.15 14.64 -8.50
N ALA A 2 -7.09 13.81 -8.38
CA ALA A 2 -6.56 12.97 -9.46
C ALA A 2 -7.56 11.96 -10.06
N VAL A 3 -8.35 11.30 -9.21
CA VAL A 3 -9.36 10.32 -9.65
C VAL A 3 -10.75 10.60 -9.07
N GLY A 4 -11.02 11.80 -8.55
CA GLY A 4 -12.36 12.18 -8.07
C GLY A 4 -12.96 11.24 -7.01
N ILE A 5 -12.15 10.74 -6.08
CA ILE A 5 -12.56 9.94 -4.91
C ILE A 5 -12.45 10.82 -3.65
N GLU A 6 -13.31 10.59 -2.67
CA GLU A 6 -13.15 11.16 -1.32
C GLU A 6 -12.15 10.36 -0.49
N TYR A 7 -11.38 11.03 0.36
CA TYR A 7 -10.41 10.34 1.21
C TYR A 7 -11.15 9.43 2.21
N PRO A 8 -10.91 8.10 2.20
CA PRO A 8 -11.78 7.13 2.87
C PRO A 8 -11.54 7.02 4.39
N LYS A 9 -10.48 7.65 4.93
CA LYS A 9 -10.11 7.61 6.36
C LYS A 9 -9.92 6.19 6.94
N ILE A 10 -9.51 5.24 6.11
CA ILE A 10 -9.16 3.87 6.51
C ILE A 10 -7.72 3.56 6.14
N HIS A 11 -7.13 2.57 6.81
CA HIS A 11 -5.73 2.15 6.57
C HIS A 11 -5.60 1.18 5.40
N ASP A 12 -6.55 0.26 5.23
CA ASP A 12 -6.57 -0.65 4.08
C ASP A 12 -7.47 -0.10 2.98
N VAL A 13 -6.87 0.26 1.85
CA VAL A 13 -7.56 0.80 0.67
C VAL A 13 -7.62 -0.22 -0.48
N SER A 14 -7.30 -1.49 -0.22
CA SER A 14 -7.24 -2.52 -1.25
C SER A 14 -8.56 -2.78 -1.97
N ASP A 15 -9.70 -2.65 -1.29
CA ASP A 15 -11.01 -2.83 -1.94
C ASP A 15 -11.42 -1.55 -2.71
N ILE A 16 -11.07 -0.36 -2.19
CA ILE A 16 -11.32 0.91 -2.87
C ILE A 16 -10.60 0.99 -4.22
N LEU A 17 -9.40 0.41 -4.33
CA LEU A 17 -8.65 0.33 -5.58
C LEU A 17 -9.41 -0.47 -6.67
N VAL A 18 -10.26 -1.43 -6.28
CA VAL A 18 -11.14 -2.17 -7.19
C VAL A 18 -12.34 -1.32 -7.59
N ASP A 19 -13.00 -0.70 -6.62
CA ASP A 19 -14.21 0.10 -6.84
C ASP A 19 -14.00 1.24 -7.85
N VAL A 20 -12.75 1.65 -8.05
CA VAL A 20 -12.38 2.79 -8.89
C VAL A 20 -11.41 2.41 -10.01
N GLU A 21 -11.23 1.11 -10.29
CA GLU A 21 -10.23 0.62 -11.23
C GLU A 21 -10.38 1.22 -12.63
N ASP A 22 -11.63 1.35 -13.10
CA ASP A 22 -11.98 1.90 -14.41
C ASP A 22 -11.58 3.37 -14.59
N ARG A 23 -11.28 4.08 -13.50
CA ARG A 23 -10.88 5.50 -13.50
C ARG A 23 -9.38 5.68 -13.72
N PHE A 24 -8.59 4.61 -13.70
CA PHE A 24 -7.15 4.65 -13.89
C PHE A 24 -6.74 4.37 -15.34
N PRO A 25 -5.59 4.88 -15.82
CA PRO A 25 -5.04 4.49 -17.12
C PRO A 25 -4.63 3.01 -17.11
N GLU A 26 -4.63 2.38 -18.30
CA GLU A 26 -4.37 0.94 -18.47
C GLU A 26 -3.06 0.48 -17.82
N TRP A 27 -1.99 1.27 -17.97
CA TRP A 27 -0.69 0.94 -17.38
C TRP A 27 -0.72 0.91 -15.85
N PHE A 28 -1.59 1.69 -15.21
CA PHE A 28 -1.74 1.70 -13.75
C PHE A 28 -2.68 0.59 -13.30
N ARG A 29 -3.74 0.30 -14.09
CA ARG A 29 -4.61 -0.87 -13.86
C ARG A 29 -3.83 -2.17 -13.82
N ALA A 30 -2.83 -2.34 -14.70
CA ALA A 30 -1.94 -3.50 -14.71
C ALA A 30 -1.16 -3.71 -13.40
N GLU A 31 -1.03 -2.67 -12.56
CA GLU A 31 -0.30 -2.70 -11.29
C GLU A 31 -1.24 -2.77 -10.07
N LEU A 32 -2.56 -2.77 -10.26
CA LEU A 32 -3.53 -2.74 -9.16
C LEU A 32 -3.44 -3.98 -8.27
N GLU A 33 -3.19 -5.16 -8.83
CA GLU A 33 -3.02 -6.37 -8.01
C GLU A 33 -1.89 -6.21 -6.99
N PHE A 34 -0.74 -5.70 -7.44
CA PHE A 34 0.39 -5.41 -6.57
C PHE A 34 0.07 -4.36 -5.50
N LEU A 35 -0.63 -3.28 -5.87
CA LEU A 35 -1.00 -2.21 -4.94
C LEU A 35 -1.99 -2.72 -3.86
N ARG A 36 -2.97 -3.54 -4.27
CA ARG A 36 -3.96 -4.15 -3.37
C ARG A 36 -3.30 -5.10 -2.39
N GLU A 37 -2.46 -6.01 -2.88
CA GLU A 37 -1.74 -6.95 -2.04
C GLU A 37 -0.82 -6.20 -1.06
N SER A 38 -0.14 -5.15 -1.53
CA SER A 38 0.73 -4.31 -0.70
C SER A 38 -0.04 -3.60 0.40
N SER A 39 -1.21 -3.02 0.12
CA SER A 39 -2.07 -2.42 1.16
C SER A 39 -2.42 -3.44 2.26
N LYS A 40 -2.91 -4.62 1.86
CA LYS A 40 -3.30 -5.68 2.82
C LYS A 40 -2.13 -6.14 3.68
N ILE A 41 -0.97 -6.38 3.09
CA ILE A 41 0.22 -6.86 3.80
C ILE A 41 0.76 -5.79 4.76
N LEU A 42 0.91 -4.55 4.29
CA LEU A 42 1.48 -3.48 5.08
C LEU A 42 0.59 -3.10 6.26
N VAL A 43 -0.74 -3.09 6.09
CA VAL A 43 -1.69 -2.85 7.19
C VAL A 43 -1.57 -3.93 8.26
N LYS A 44 -1.54 -5.21 7.86
CA LYS A 44 -1.38 -6.33 8.81
C LYS A 44 -0.08 -6.27 9.61
N LYS A 45 1.00 -5.79 9.01
CA LYS A 45 2.31 -5.67 9.65
C LYS A 45 2.49 -4.38 10.46
N ARG A 46 1.60 -3.40 10.30
CA ARG A 46 1.74 -2.06 10.87
C ARG A 46 1.94 -2.08 12.38
N GLU A 47 1.03 -2.71 13.12
CA GLU A 47 1.05 -2.68 14.59
C GLU A 47 2.19 -3.52 15.17
N ILE A 48 2.34 -4.76 14.69
CA ILE A 48 3.40 -5.65 15.16
C ILE A 48 4.81 -5.13 14.86
N SER A 49 4.98 -4.32 13.81
CA SER A 49 6.26 -3.67 13.51
C SER A 49 6.61 -2.50 14.45
N LEU A 50 5.63 -1.96 15.17
CA LEU A 50 5.79 -0.84 16.10
C LEU A 50 5.83 -1.31 17.55
N TYR A 51 4.94 -2.23 17.91
CA TYR A 51 4.71 -2.63 19.30
C TYR A 51 5.10 -4.08 19.60
N GLY A 52 5.41 -4.87 18.58
CA GLY A 52 5.67 -6.28 18.74
C GLY A 52 4.39 -7.09 18.94
N GLY A 53 4.52 -8.35 19.36
CA GLY A 53 3.39 -9.21 19.68
C GLY A 53 2.99 -9.05 21.13
N GLU A 54 2.09 -8.10 21.43
CA GLU A 54 1.70 -7.76 22.82
C GLU A 54 1.18 -8.98 23.60
N GLU A 55 0.32 -9.80 22.99
CA GLU A 55 -0.23 -11.01 23.63
C GLU A 55 0.85 -12.03 24.02
N ALA A 56 1.96 -12.07 23.27
CA ALA A 56 3.06 -13.00 23.47
C ALA A 56 4.29 -12.34 24.12
N PHE A 57 4.20 -11.07 24.52
CA PHE A 57 5.32 -10.26 25.04
C PHE A 57 6.57 -10.26 24.14
N LEU A 58 6.38 -10.32 22.82
CA LEU A 58 7.46 -10.30 21.85
C LEU A 58 7.73 -8.88 21.38
N SER A 59 9.00 -8.50 21.26
CA SER A 59 9.41 -7.22 20.66
C SER A 59 9.21 -7.21 19.14
N PRO A 60 9.21 -6.02 18.49
CA PRO A 60 9.13 -5.92 17.03
C PRO A 60 10.21 -6.75 16.28
N GLU A 61 11.44 -6.78 16.80
CA GLU A 61 12.55 -7.53 16.19
C GLU A 61 12.34 -9.05 16.21
N GLU A 62 11.52 -9.55 17.14
CA GLU A 62 11.19 -10.96 17.26
C GLU A 62 10.04 -11.38 16.33
N VAL A 63 9.16 -10.45 15.95
CA VAL A 63 7.98 -10.73 15.11
C VAL A 63 8.10 -10.24 13.66
N ILE A 64 9.07 -9.36 13.37
CA ILE A 64 9.38 -8.89 12.02
C ILE A 64 10.75 -9.41 11.60
N SER A 65 10.77 -10.30 10.61
CA SER A 65 12.04 -10.75 10.03
C SER A 65 12.67 -9.67 9.15
N LYS A 66 13.97 -9.77 8.90
CA LYS A 66 14.66 -8.95 7.88
C LYS A 66 13.95 -9.02 6.52
N ARG A 67 13.48 -10.21 6.12
CA ARG A 67 12.75 -10.41 4.86
C ARG A 67 11.43 -9.63 4.85
N ASP A 68 10.73 -9.57 5.97
CA ASP A 68 9.50 -8.79 6.09
C ASP A 68 9.77 -7.29 5.96
N ALA A 69 10.84 -6.80 6.58
CA ALA A 69 11.26 -5.40 6.48
C ALA A 69 11.68 -5.02 5.06
N GLU A 70 12.45 -5.88 4.38
CA GLU A 70 12.85 -5.69 2.98
C GLU A 70 11.66 -5.71 2.02
N ASP A 71 10.72 -6.66 2.20
CA ASP A 71 9.47 -6.71 1.43
C ASP A 71 8.62 -5.45 1.65
N ALA A 72 8.45 -5.02 2.90
CA ALA A 72 7.69 -3.82 3.24
C ALA A 72 8.29 -2.57 2.57
N THR A 73 9.61 -2.41 2.65
CA THR A 73 10.34 -1.29 2.04
C THR A 73 10.19 -1.30 0.52
N ARG A 74 10.37 -2.46 -0.12
CA ARG A 74 10.19 -2.61 -1.57
C ARG A 74 8.76 -2.28 -2.01
N ARG A 75 7.75 -2.76 -1.26
CA ARG A 75 6.34 -2.51 -1.54
C ARG A 75 5.98 -1.03 -1.43
N ALA A 76 6.44 -0.39 -0.36
CA ALA A 76 6.26 1.05 -0.15
C ALA A 76 6.92 1.86 -1.27
N GLY A 77 8.17 1.54 -1.63
CA GLY A 77 8.90 2.23 -2.70
C GLY A 77 8.22 2.11 -4.07
N LYS A 78 7.86 0.89 -4.49
CA LYS A 78 7.16 0.69 -5.77
C LYS A 78 5.78 1.38 -5.77
N THR A 79 5.04 1.31 -4.67
CA THR A 79 3.74 1.99 -4.52
C THR A 79 3.89 3.50 -4.70
N TYR A 80 4.89 4.10 -4.05
CA TYR A 80 5.19 5.52 -4.18
C TYR A 80 5.48 5.91 -5.63
N GLU A 81 6.37 5.17 -6.31
CA GLU A 81 6.73 5.48 -7.70
C GLU A 81 5.55 5.34 -8.67
N LEU A 82 4.69 4.34 -8.48
CA LEU A 82 3.47 4.16 -9.28
C LEU A 82 2.51 5.34 -9.09
N CYS A 83 2.25 5.73 -7.84
CA CYS A 83 1.38 6.86 -7.52
C CYS A 83 1.96 8.19 -8.02
N ARG A 84 3.26 8.41 -7.87
CA ARG A 84 3.96 9.59 -8.40
C ARG A 84 3.81 9.67 -9.92
N LYS A 85 4.13 8.58 -10.62
CA LYS A 85 3.98 8.48 -12.08
C LYS A 85 2.53 8.73 -12.51
N LEU A 86 1.54 8.25 -11.75
CA LEU A 86 0.13 8.48 -12.03
C LEU A 86 -0.19 9.97 -11.95
N ILE A 87 0.17 10.62 -10.85
CA ILE A 87 -0.06 12.06 -10.64
C ILE A 87 0.63 12.88 -11.74
N ASP A 88 1.89 12.57 -12.04
CA ASP A 88 2.67 13.26 -13.09
C ASP A 88 1.98 13.10 -14.46
N SER A 89 1.52 11.89 -14.80
CA SER A 89 0.82 11.65 -16.07
C SER A 89 -0.51 12.39 -16.22
N LEU A 90 -1.17 12.71 -15.11
CA LEU A 90 -2.44 13.45 -15.10
C LEU A 90 -2.23 14.97 -15.13
N ASN A 91 -1.07 15.47 -14.70
CA ASN A 91 -0.72 16.90 -14.69
C ASN A 91 -0.11 17.39 -16.02
N VAL A 92 0.25 16.46 -16.91
CA VAL A 92 0.78 16.75 -18.26
C VAL A 92 -0.34 16.73 -19.32
N GLY A 93 -1.60 16.55 -18.91
CA GLY A 93 -2.80 16.61 -19.75
C GLY A 93 -3.59 17.91 -19.62
#